data_AF-C4Y3C9-F1
#
_entry.id   AF-C4Y3C9-F1
#
_cell.length_a   1.000
_cell.length_b   1.000
_cell.length_c   1.000
_cell.angle_alpha   90.00
_cell.angle_beta   90.00
_cell.angle_gamma   90.00
#
_symmetry.space_group_name_H-M   'P 1'
#
loop_
_entity.id
_entity.type
_entity.pdbx_description
1 polymer ?
#
loop_
_entity_poly.entity_id
_entity_poly.type
_entity_poly.pdbx_seq_one_letter_code
_entity_poly.pdbx_strand_id
1 'polypeptide(L)'
;MAALVLFAVLGSAVALLVLLFGDAPAVRHSPVHRLHLRLSCMVGSISRFFARHERISSALRWSVPIFYAVVVFYCVRLFFVNVKPNLEPSNMREVSITATLFAVLLSTIGVTFANPGYVTAENVERERLAYKDNGLIFFGRVCPTCNWKRPARSKHCSVCNKCVSVFDHHCVWVNNCVGRGNYVWFMAFLVSNIAMMVYGAILCFKVLHRQERPHGWWKLIVRTSHGNKVAGTLLLLCVLLSAVTTIFTLVHVNYLYLGVTTNEADKWAEIEHLVDLGVLYYVRDGYYVEEAQLGTTRVYLSLDDEKIQFTEKNAPDITRIESVQTDLVNIYDRGFWGNVCERLFCKV
;
A
#
# COMPACT_ATOMS: atom_id res chain seq x y z
N MET A 1 23.53 -5.97 -24.56
CA MET A 1 22.70 -5.16 -23.63
C MET A 1 21.30 -5.74 -23.41
N ALA A 2 20.49 -5.96 -24.45
CA ALA A 2 19.11 -6.45 -24.29
C ALA A 2 18.98 -7.82 -23.56
N ALA A 3 19.86 -8.79 -23.84
CA ALA A 3 19.85 -10.09 -23.15
C ALA A 3 20.19 -9.98 -21.65
N LEU A 4 21.12 -9.11 -21.29
CA LEU A 4 21.53 -8.85 -19.90
C LEU A 4 20.40 -8.21 -19.09
N VAL A 5 19.68 -7.26 -19.70
CA VAL A 5 18.48 -6.66 -19.11
C VAL A 5 17.37 -7.71 -18.95
N LEU A 6 17.17 -8.58 -19.95
CA LEU A 6 16.16 -9.64 -19.88
C LEU A 6 16.47 -10.66 -18.77
N PHE A 7 17.73 -11.11 -18.63
CA PHE A 7 18.13 -12.00 -17.55
C PHE A 7 18.00 -11.35 -16.17
N ALA A 8 18.34 -10.06 -16.04
CA ALA A 8 18.15 -9.33 -14.79
C ALA A 8 16.65 -9.17 -14.43
N VAL A 9 15.81 -8.85 -15.42
CA VAL A 9 14.36 -8.75 -15.23
C VAL A 9 13.75 -10.10 -14.86
N LEU A 10 14.08 -11.17 -15.58
CA LEU A 10 13.60 -12.52 -15.27
C LEU A 10 14.11 -13.01 -13.90
N GLY A 11 15.40 -12.81 -13.61
CA GLY A 11 15.99 -13.18 -12.32
C GLY A 11 15.36 -12.42 -11.15
N SER A 12 15.14 -11.12 -11.31
CA SER A 12 14.46 -10.29 -10.29
C SER A 12 12.98 -10.67 -10.14
N ALA A 13 12.28 -11.00 -11.23
CA ALA A 13 10.90 -11.50 -11.17
C ALA A 13 10.81 -12.85 -10.47
N VAL A 14 11.71 -13.79 -10.76
CA VAL A 14 11.77 -15.09 -10.07
C VAL A 14 12.10 -14.91 -8.58
N ALA A 15 13.09 -14.06 -8.25
CA ALA A 15 13.43 -13.76 -6.86
C ALA A 15 12.23 -13.13 -6.11
N LEU A 16 11.50 -12.21 -6.75
CA LEU A 16 10.29 -11.61 -6.19
C LEU A 16 9.20 -12.66 -5.98
N LEU A 17 8.95 -13.55 -6.95
CA LEU A 17 7.99 -14.64 -6.83
C LEU A 17 8.35 -15.59 -5.67
N VAL A 18 9.62 -15.94 -5.51
CA VAL A 18 10.08 -16.78 -4.39
C VAL A 18 9.95 -16.05 -3.04
N LEU A 19 10.24 -14.74 -2.99
CA LEU A 19 10.04 -13.93 -1.78
C LEU A 19 8.56 -13.82 -1.40
N LEU A 20 7.66 -13.67 -2.37
CA LEU A 20 6.22 -13.51 -2.13
C LEU A 20 5.53 -14.84 -1.81
N PHE A 21 5.85 -15.93 -2.52
CA PHE A 21 5.10 -17.18 -2.46
C PHE A 21 5.85 -18.36 -1.83
N GLY A 22 7.14 -18.19 -1.53
CA GLY A 22 7.97 -19.29 -1.01
C GLY A 22 7.65 -19.75 0.41
N ASP A 23 6.80 -19.01 1.15
CA ASP A 23 6.28 -19.43 2.46
C ASP A 23 4.82 -19.95 2.42
N ALA A 24 4.23 -20.07 1.22
CA ALA A 24 2.89 -20.62 1.07
C ALA A 24 2.83 -22.06 1.64
N PRO A 25 1.72 -22.46 2.30
CA PRO A 25 1.59 -23.79 2.92
C PRO A 25 1.90 -24.95 1.96
N ALA A 26 1.47 -24.83 0.70
CA ALA A 26 1.70 -25.83 -0.35
C ALA A 26 3.18 -25.98 -0.77
N VAL A 27 4.03 -25.01 -0.41
CA VAL A 27 5.43 -24.93 -0.85
C VAL A 27 6.40 -25.16 0.32
N ARG A 28 5.90 -25.25 1.56
CA ARG A 28 6.73 -25.52 2.75
C ARG A 28 7.52 -26.82 2.59
N HIS A 29 8.73 -26.84 3.15
CA HIS A 29 9.73 -27.92 3.02
C HIS A 29 10.27 -28.22 1.61
N SER A 30 9.84 -27.48 0.58
CA SER A 30 10.37 -27.61 -0.79
C SER A 30 11.71 -26.88 -0.99
N PRO A 31 12.43 -27.12 -2.12
CA PRO A 31 13.59 -26.31 -2.50
C PRO A 31 13.27 -24.81 -2.63
N VAL A 32 12.05 -24.46 -3.06
CA VAL A 32 11.59 -23.07 -3.18
C VAL A 32 11.48 -22.41 -1.81
N HIS A 33 10.95 -23.13 -0.81
CA HIS A 33 10.89 -22.64 0.57
C HIS A 33 12.29 -22.46 1.17
N ARG A 34 13.23 -23.39 0.91
CA ARG A 34 14.63 -23.20 1.32
C ARG A 34 15.29 -21.98 0.66
N LEU A 35 14.99 -21.73 -0.62
CA LEU A 35 15.47 -20.54 -1.32
C LEU A 35 14.84 -19.27 -0.74
N HIS A 36 13.54 -19.29 -0.41
CA HIS A 36 12.85 -18.22 0.29
C HIS A 36 13.54 -17.89 1.62
N LEU A 37 13.78 -18.86 2.48
CA LEU A 37 14.47 -18.64 3.77
C LEU A 37 15.85 -17.99 3.57
N ARG A 38 16.63 -18.43 2.57
CA ARG A 38 17.93 -17.83 2.25
C ARG A 38 17.81 -16.40 1.75
N LEU A 39 16.91 -16.14 0.80
CA LEU A 39 16.67 -14.80 0.27
C LEU A 39 16.15 -13.87 1.38
N SER A 40 15.23 -14.31 2.21
CA SER A 40 14.70 -13.57 3.36
C SER A 40 15.80 -13.26 4.40
N CYS A 41 16.70 -14.21 4.68
CA CYS A 41 17.85 -13.98 5.56
C CYS A 41 18.84 -12.95 4.98
N MET A 42 19.11 -13.05 3.68
CA MET A 42 19.97 -12.12 2.95
C MET A 42 19.35 -10.71 2.94
N VAL A 43 18.07 -10.59 2.59
CA VAL A 43 17.30 -9.33 2.66
C VAL A 43 17.30 -8.78 4.08
N GLY A 44 17.13 -9.62 5.10
CA GLY A 44 17.19 -9.21 6.51
C GLY A 44 18.57 -8.70 6.93
N SER A 45 19.65 -9.32 6.44
CA SER A 45 21.02 -8.87 6.71
C SER A 45 21.36 -7.56 6.01
N ILE A 46 20.92 -7.41 4.76
CA ILE A 46 21.00 -6.16 3.99
C ILE A 46 20.21 -5.05 4.70
N SER A 47 19.00 -5.35 5.16
CA SER A 47 18.16 -4.41 5.92
C SER A 47 18.85 -3.95 7.21
N ARG A 48 19.42 -4.88 8.01
CA ARG A 48 20.18 -4.54 9.22
C ARG A 48 21.43 -3.71 8.92
N PHE A 49 22.15 -4.03 7.83
CA PHE A 49 23.31 -3.26 7.40
C PHE A 49 22.94 -1.81 7.06
N PHE A 50 21.86 -1.61 6.31
CA PHE A 50 21.35 -0.28 5.97
C PHE A 50 20.75 0.44 7.18
N ALA A 51 20.15 -0.28 8.13
CA ALA A 51 19.68 0.31 9.38
C ALA A 51 20.82 0.91 10.22
N ARG A 52 22.04 0.34 10.14
CA ARG A 52 23.24 0.91 10.81
C ARG A 52 23.86 2.09 10.08
N HIS A 53 23.55 2.27 8.79
CA HIS A 53 24.14 3.32 7.95
C HIS A 53 23.05 4.26 7.43
N GLU A 54 22.49 5.10 8.32
CA GLU A 54 21.36 5.99 8.02
C GLU A 54 21.57 6.87 6.78
N ARG A 55 22.78 7.35 6.52
CA ARG A 55 23.07 8.15 5.31
C ARG A 55 22.95 7.34 4.02
N ILE A 56 23.49 6.12 4.02
CA ILE A 56 23.46 5.22 2.86
C ILE A 56 22.02 4.73 2.63
N SER A 57 21.32 4.34 3.70
CA SER A 57 19.91 3.96 3.60
C SER A 57 19.05 5.12 3.13
N SER A 58 19.30 6.34 3.61
CA SER A 58 18.59 7.53 3.13
C SER A 58 18.78 7.80 1.66
N ALA A 59 20.00 7.64 1.13
CA ALA A 59 20.27 7.78 -0.30
C ALA A 59 19.58 6.67 -1.11
N LEU A 60 19.66 5.42 -0.64
CA LEU A 60 19.07 4.27 -1.33
C LEU A 60 17.54 4.26 -1.33
N ARG A 61 16.89 4.90 -0.36
CA ARG A 61 15.43 5.08 -0.37
C ARG A 61 14.93 5.83 -1.61
N TRP A 62 15.74 6.72 -2.17
CA TRP A 62 15.40 7.44 -3.41
C TRP A 62 15.59 6.60 -4.67
N SER A 63 16.22 5.42 -4.60
CA SER A 63 16.42 4.57 -5.79
C SER A 63 15.12 4.18 -6.47
N VAL A 64 14.08 3.83 -5.71
CA VAL A 64 12.77 3.41 -6.26
C VAL A 64 12.02 4.59 -6.89
N PRO A 65 11.85 5.76 -6.23
CA PRO A 65 11.26 6.94 -6.88
C PRO A 65 12.04 7.40 -8.12
N ILE A 66 13.38 7.41 -8.06
CA ILE A 66 14.22 7.78 -9.21
C ILE A 66 14.02 6.78 -10.35
N PHE A 67 14.03 5.48 -10.07
CA PHE A 67 13.76 4.44 -11.07
C PHE A 67 12.39 4.64 -11.72
N TYR A 68 11.34 4.87 -10.92
CA TYR A 68 10.00 5.17 -11.42
C TYR A 68 10.01 6.40 -12.33
N ALA A 69 10.62 7.52 -11.89
CA ALA A 69 10.69 8.75 -12.67
C ALA A 69 11.43 8.56 -14.00
N VAL A 70 12.54 7.80 -14.01
CA VAL A 70 13.29 7.46 -15.22
C VAL A 70 12.46 6.62 -16.19
N VAL A 71 11.74 5.62 -15.69
CA VAL A 71 10.87 4.76 -16.52
C VAL A 71 9.74 5.57 -17.12
N VAL A 72 9.04 6.38 -16.32
CA VAL A 72 7.95 7.25 -16.80
C VAL A 72 8.49 8.23 -17.86
N PHE A 73 9.59 8.91 -17.57
CA PHE A 73 10.22 9.84 -18.52
C PHE A 73 10.59 9.14 -19.83
N TYR A 74 11.18 7.94 -19.75
CA TYR A 74 11.54 7.15 -20.92
C TYR A 74 10.32 6.74 -21.75
N CYS A 75 9.25 6.25 -21.10
CA CYS A 75 7.98 5.91 -21.76
C CYS A 75 7.33 7.13 -22.44
N VAL A 76 7.31 8.27 -21.76
CA VAL A 76 6.80 9.54 -22.31
C VAL A 76 7.63 9.96 -23.53
N ARG A 77 8.97 9.91 -23.44
CA ARG A 77 9.85 10.18 -24.59
C ARG A 77 9.55 9.23 -25.76
N LEU A 78 9.41 7.93 -25.50
CA LEU A 78 9.06 6.95 -26.55
C LEU A 78 7.73 7.29 -27.22
N PHE A 79 6.72 7.69 -26.44
CA PHE A 79 5.44 8.13 -26.95
C PHE A 79 5.56 9.36 -27.86
N PHE A 80 6.26 10.41 -27.42
CA PHE A 80 6.41 11.64 -28.21
C PHE A 80 7.22 11.43 -29.49
N VAL A 81 8.22 10.54 -29.49
CA VAL A 81 9.06 10.27 -30.66
C VAL A 81 8.41 9.31 -31.66
N ASN A 82 7.69 8.28 -31.18
CA ASN A 82 7.27 7.17 -32.03
C ASN A 82 5.75 7.06 -32.22
N VAL A 83 4.94 7.61 -31.31
CA VAL A 83 3.47 7.47 -31.35
C VAL A 83 2.81 8.77 -31.78
N LYS A 84 3.15 9.89 -31.12
CA LYS A 84 2.53 11.21 -31.38
C LYS A 84 2.62 11.66 -32.84
N PRO A 85 3.73 11.50 -33.59
CA PRO A 85 3.81 11.96 -34.97
C PRO A 85 2.85 11.23 -35.92
N ASN A 86 2.35 10.05 -35.52
CA ASN A 86 1.40 9.24 -36.29
C ASN A 86 -0.07 9.52 -35.93
N LEU A 87 -0.32 10.51 -35.06
CA LEU A 87 -1.65 10.98 -34.72
C LEU A 87 -1.97 12.24 -35.52
N GLU A 88 -3.24 12.42 -35.92
CA GLU A 88 -3.66 13.69 -36.53
C GLU A 88 -3.29 14.89 -35.63
N PRO A 89 -3.09 16.08 -36.18
CA PRO A 89 -3.05 17.30 -35.36
C PRO A 89 -4.41 17.53 -34.68
N SER A 90 -4.41 17.88 -33.38
CA SER A 90 -5.63 18.32 -32.68
C SER A 90 -5.26 19.06 -31.39
N ASN A 91 -5.71 20.31 -31.27
CA ASN A 91 -5.45 21.15 -30.08
C ASN A 91 -6.03 20.50 -28.81
N MET A 92 -7.23 19.92 -28.88
CA MET A 92 -7.83 19.23 -27.73
C MET A 92 -6.97 18.07 -27.24
N ARG A 93 -6.39 17.28 -28.17
CA ARG A 93 -5.48 16.18 -27.80
C ARG A 93 -4.20 16.69 -27.15
N GLU A 94 -3.60 17.76 -27.67
CA GLU A 94 -2.40 18.36 -27.05
C GLU A 94 -2.68 18.85 -25.63
N VAL A 95 -3.83 19.51 -25.42
CA VAL A 95 -4.29 19.93 -24.10
C VAL A 95 -4.50 18.74 -23.18
N SER A 96 -5.16 17.66 -23.63
CA SER A 96 -5.37 16.45 -22.82
C SER A 96 -4.07 15.72 -22.47
N ILE A 97 -3.12 15.62 -23.41
CA ILE A 97 -1.79 15.04 -23.15
C ILE A 97 -1.08 15.89 -22.08
N THR A 98 -1.05 17.21 -22.25
CA THR A 98 -0.38 18.13 -21.32
C THR A 98 -1.03 18.08 -19.94
N ALA A 99 -2.37 18.09 -19.86
CA ALA A 99 -3.11 18.05 -18.61
C ALA A 99 -2.87 16.76 -17.82
N THR A 100 -2.85 15.59 -18.49
CA THR A 100 -2.59 14.31 -17.81
C THR A 100 -1.16 14.22 -17.30
N LEU A 101 -0.16 14.67 -18.06
CA LEU A 101 1.24 14.73 -17.61
C LEU A 101 1.42 15.70 -16.44
N PHE A 102 0.78 16.88 -16.51
CA PHE A 102 0.81 17.86 -15.43
C PHE A 102 0.15 17.33 -14.15
N ALA A 103 -1.00 16.64 -14.26
CA ALA A 103 -1.67 16.05 -13.11
C ALA A 103 -0.81 14.98 -12.42
N VAL A 104 -0.13 14.12 -13.20
CA VAL A 104 0.81 13.11 -12.65
C VAL A 104 1.99 13.80 -11.96
N LEU A 105 2.58 14.82 -12.58
CA LEU A 105 3.70 15.56 -11.99
C LEU A 105 3.29 16.24 -10.67
N LEU A 106 2.18 16.99 -10.69
CA LEU A 106 1.69 17.73 -9.53
C LEU A 106 1.35 16.81 -8.37
N SER A 107 0.62 15.73 -8.63
CA SER A 107 0.24 14.76 -7.59
C SER A 107 1.44 13.99 -7.05
N THR A 108 2.42 13.63 -7.91
CA THR A 108 3.67 12.99 -7.49
C THR A 108 4.48 13.89 -6.56
N ILE A 109 4.64 15.17 -6.91
CA ILE A 109 5.29 16.17 -6.05
C ILE A 109 4.51 16.31 -4.74
N GLY A 110 3.19 16.46 -4.83
CA GLY A 110 2.30 16.58 -3.67
C GLY A 110 2.47 15.43 -2.68
N VAL A 111 2.37 14.18 -3.13
CA VAL A 111 2.47 13.02 -2.22
C VAL A 111 3.89 12.81 -1.69
N THR A 112 4.92 13.10 -2.49
CA THR A 112 6.33 12.93 -2.11
C THR A 112 6.75 13.92 -1.04
N PHE A 113 6.33 15.18 -1.14
CA PHE A 113 6.84 16.26 -0.29
C PHE A 113 5.85 16.79 0.75
N ALA A 114 4.55 16.46 0.64
CA ALA A 114 3.60 16.85 1.66
C ALA A 114 3.88 16.14 3.00
N ASN A 115 3.68 16.87 4.10
CA ASN A 115 3.75 16.29 5.43
C ASN A 115 2.60 15.26 5.59
N PRO A 116 2.88 13.99 5.88
CA PRO A 116 1.86 12.95 6.00
C PRO A 116 1.00 13.07 7.27
N GLY A 117 1.26 14.05 8.13
CA GLY A 117 0.64 14.21 9.44
C GLY A 117 1.54 13.68 10.55
N TYR A 118 2.81 14.12 10.57
CA TYR A 118 3.72 13.74 11.65
C TYR A 118 3.20 14.17 13.02
N VAL A 119 3.26 13.24 13.97
CA VAL A 119 2.98 13.50 15.38
C VAL A 119 4.24 14.10 16.00
N THR A 120 4.06 15.21 16.72
CA THR A 120 5.09 16.00 17.38
C THR A 120 4.68 16.26 18.82
N ALA A 121 5.62 16.72 19.66
CA ALA A 121 5.31 17.12 21.03
C ALA A 121 4.21 18.19 21.11
N GLU A 122 4.08 19.04 20.09
CA GLU A 122 3.09 20.13 20.03
C GLU A 122 1.67 19.65 19.69
N ASN A 123 1.52 18.57 18.94
CA ASN A 123 0.21 18.10 18.48
C ASN A 123 -0.24 16.77 19.10
N VAL A 124 0.65 16.04 19.79
CA VAL A 124 0.36 14.69 20.29
C VAL A 124 -0.89 14.65 21.15
N GLU A 125 -1.08 15.60 22.07
CA GLU A 125 -2.24 15.57 22.96
C GLU A 125 -3.55 15.83 22.21
N ARG A 126 -3.55 16.78 21.28
CA ARG A 126 -4.71 17.04 20.41
C ARG A 126 -5.09 15.80 19.58
N GLU A 127 -4.11 15.10 19.01
CA GLU A 127 -4.35 13.86 18.25
C GLU A 127 -4.87 12.74 19.17
N ARG A 128 -4.36 12.64 20.42
CA ARG A 128 -4.85 11.67 21.42
C ARG A 128 -6.28 11.95 21.87
N LEU A 129 -6.69 13.22 21.92
CA LEU A 129 -8.05 13.59 22.25
C LEU A 129 -9.00 13.33 21.07
N ALA A 130 -8.53 13.54 19.84
CA ALA A 130 -9.28 13.25 18.62
C ALA A 130 -9.54 11.76 18.40
N TYR A 131 -8.57 10.90 18.71
CA TYR A 131 -8.65 9.46 18.48
C TYR A 131 -8.41 8.68 19.77
N LYS A 132 -9.51 8.16 20.34
CA LYS A 132 -9.49 7.35 21.57
C LYS A 132 -9.06 5.92 21.28
N ASP A 133 -8.35 5.32 22.23
CA ASP A 133 -8.00 3.89 22.21
C ASP A 133 -9.28 3.06 22.35
N ASN A 134 -9.39 1.95 21.62
CA ASN A 134 -10.59 1.10 21.62
C ASN A 134 -10.40 -0.26 22.32
N GLY A 135 -9.18 -0.56 22.81
CA GLY A 135 -8.90 -1.82 23.51
C GLY A 135 -9.00 -3.07 22.63
N LEU A 136 -9.12 -2.91 21.30
CA LEU A 136 -9.15 -3.98 20.31
C LEU A 136 -7.91 -3.94 19.43
N ILE A 137 -7.74 -2.82 18.72
CA ILE A 137 -6.65 -2.63 17.75
C ILE A 137 -5.72 -1.47 18.13
N PHE A 138 -6.12 -0.66 19.13
CA PHE A 138 -5.32 0.41 19.72
C PHE A 138 -5.42 0.40 21.25
N PHE A 139 -4.26 0.37 21.89
CA PHE A 139 -4.08 0.22 23.35
C PHE A 139 -3.30 1.37 24.00
N GLY A 140 -3.04 2.46 23.26
CA GLY A 140 -2.32 3.61 23.82
C GLY A 140 -0.86 3.34 24.21
N ARG A 141 -0.14 2.48 23.49
CA ARG A 141 1.27 2.19 23.80
C ARG A 141 2.17 3.42 23.60
N VAL A 142 3.16 3.57 24.49
CA VAL A 142 4.25 4.53 24.30
C VAL A 142 5.11 4.13 23.10
N CYS A 143 5.47 5.10 22.26
CA CYS A 143 6.46 4.86 21.21
C CYS A 143 7.86 4.86 21.85
N PRO A 144 8.65 3.77 21.76
CA PRO A 144 9.97 3.71 22.37
C PRO A 144 10.96 4.70 21.73
N THR A 145 10.79 5.00 20.44
CA THR A 145 11.67 5.91 19.71
C THR A 145 11.33 7.38 19.95
N CYS A 146 10.03 7.71 19.96
CA CYS A 146 9.59 9.10 20.07
C CYS A 146 9.29 9.52 21.52
N ASN A 147 9.17 8.57 22.46
CA ASN A 147 8.94 8.78 23.88
C ASN A 147 7.64 9.55 24.23
N TRP A 148 6.54 9.21 23.56
CA TRP A 148 5.19 9.67 23.91
C TRP A 148 4.14 8.60 23.69
N LYS A 149 3.00 8.72 24.40
CA LYS A 149 1.85 7.82 24.26
C LYS A 149 1.21 8.01 22.87
N ARG A 150 1.31 7.01 21.99
CA ARG A 150 0.82 7.14 20.61
C ARG A 150 -0.68 7.42 20.59
N PRO A 151 -1.16 8.41 19.80
CA PRO A 151 -2.58 8.52 19.48
C PRO A 151 -3.11 7.24 18.84
N ALA A 152 -4.38 6.90 19.05
CA ALA A 152 -5.01 5.84 18.25
C ALA A 152 -4.96 6.21 16.76
N ARG A 153 -5.04 5.21 15.87
CA ARG A 153 -4.82 5.35 14.42
C ARG A 153 -3.42 5.80 13.99
N SER A 154 -2.50 6.10 14.92
CA SER A 154 -1.12 6.45 14.60
C SER A 154 -0.17 5.25 14.61
N LYS A 155 0.93 5.33 13.86
CA LYS A 155 2.02 4.34 13.88
C LYS A 155 3.37 5.02 13.76
N HIS A 156 4.38 4.45 14.43
CA HIS A 156 5.77 4.84 14.20
C HIS A 156 6.26 4.14 12.93
N CYS A 157 6.62 4.91 11.92
CA CYS A 157 7.28 4.39 10.74
C CYS A 157 8.79 4.40 10.97
N SER A 158 9.41 3.22 11.07
CA SER A 158 10.87 3.09 11.23
C SER A 158 11.65 3.67 10.04
N VAL A 159 11.06 3.67 8.84
CA VAL A 159 11.70 4.22 7.63
C VAL A 159 11.79 5.74 7.70
N CYS A 160 10.72 6.42 8.11
CA CYS A 160 10.69 7.87 8.29
C CYS A 160 11.21 8.32 9.67
N ASN A 161 11.42 7.38 10.58
CA ASN A 161 11.77 7.57 11.99
C ASN A 161 10.85 8.56 12.73
N LYS A 162 9.54 8.50 12.45
CA LYS A 162 8.53 9.41 13.00
C LYS A 162 7.20 8.69 13.21
N CYS A 163 6.45 9.12 14.22
CA CYS A 163 5.03 8.78 14.33
C CYS A 163 4.22 9.58 13.32
N VAL A 164 3.27 8.92 12.67
CA VAL A 164 2.35 9.52 11.67
C VAL A 164 0.92 9.27 12.13
N SER A 165 0.10 10.32 12.15
CA SER A 165 -1.32 10.24 12.50
C SER A 165 -2.15 9.66 11.35
N VAL A 166 -3.17 8.88 11.71
CA VAL A 166 -4.02 8.10 10.79
C VAL A 166 -3.16 7.39 9.73
N PHE A 167 -2.12 6.70 10.20
CA PHE A 167 -1.09 6.09 9.37
C PHE A 167 -1.72 5.03 8.47
N ASP A 168 -1.47 5.16 7.17
CA ASP A 168 -1.93 4.18 6.19
C ASP A 168 -0.82 3.18 5.88
N HIS A 169 0.24 3.64 5.22
CA HIS A 169 1.42 2.83 4.93
C HIS A 169 2.63 3.74 4.64
N HIS A 170 3.82 3.15 4.51
CA HIS A 170 4.97 3.83 3.92
C HIS A 170 5.05 3.45 2.45
N CYS A 171 4.93 4.42 1.55
CA CYS A 171 4.94 4.16 0.12
C CYS A 171 6.36 4.33 -0.44
N VAL A 172 6.98 3.20 -0.81
CA VAL A 172 8.34 3.17 -1.35
C VAL A 172 8.46 3.91 -2.69
N TRP A 173 7.38 4.01 -3.47
CA TRP A 173 7.36 4.67 -4.78
C TRP A 173 7.52 6.18 -4.71
N VAL A 174 7.16 6.78 -3.58
CA VAL A 174 7.21 8.23 -3.34
C VAL A 174 8.12 8.57 -2.15
N ASN A 175 8.75 7.56 -1.55
CA ASN A 175 9.63 7.68 -0.39
C ASN A 175 9.05 8.56 0.73
N ASN A 176 7.75 8.40 0.99
CA ASN A 176 7.06 9.14 2.03
C ASN A 176 5.99 8.23 2.67
N CYS A 177 5.64 8.54 3.92
CA CYS A 177 4.46 7.94 4.51
C CYS A 177 3.20 8.47 3.83
N VAL A 178 2.18 7.65 3.80
CA VAL A 178 0.81 8.04 3.48
C VAL A 178 0.05 8.04 4.80
N GLY A 179 -0.54 9.18 5.14
CA GLY A 179 -1.28 9.37 6.38
C GLY A 179 -2.28 10.51 6.27
N ARG A 180 -2.78 10.99 7.40
CA ARG A 180 -3.81 12.03 7.46
C ARG A 180 -3.50 13.24 6.57
N GLY A 181 -2.26 13.74 6.61
CA GLY A 181 -1.88 15.02 6.00
C GLY A 181 -1.68 14.98 4.47
N ASN A 182 -1.57 13.81 3.86
CA ASN A 182 -1.27 13.69 2.43
C ASN A 182 -2.07 12.61 1.68
N TYR A 183 -3.05 11.95 2.32
CA TYR A 183 -3.86 10.92 1.66
C TYR A 183 -4.57 11.44 0.40
N VAL A 184 -4.97 12.71 0.38
CA VAL A 184 -5.55 13.35 -0.83
C VAL A 184 -4.58 13.37 -2.01
N TRP A 185 -3.30 13.65 -1.76
CA TRP A 185 -2.27 13.64 -2.79
C TRP A 185 -1.98 12.21 -3.26
N PHE A 186 -2.02 11.24 -2.35
CA PHE A 186 -1.89 9.83 -2.70
C PHE A 186 -3.05 9.36 -3.61
N MET A 187 -4.30 9.68 -3.28
CA MET A 187 -5.44 9.35 -4.15
C MET A 187 -5.37 10.07 -5.50
N ALA A 188 -4.97 11.36 -5.52
CA ALA A 188 -4.75 12.11 -6.75
C ALA A 188 -3.61 11.50 -7.60
N PHE A 189 -2.56 10.99 -6.97
CA PHE A 189 -1.45 10.30 -7.62
C PHE A 189 -1.91 9.02 -8.30
N LEU A 190 -2.71 8.19 -7.63
CA LEU A 190 -3.27 6.98 -8.23
C LEU A 190 -4.19 7.29 -9.41
N VAL A 191 -5.16 8.20 -9.23
CA VAL A 191 -6.15 8.55 -10.26
C VAL A 191 -5.49 9.20 -11.48
N SER A 192 -4.51 10.11 -11.27
CA SER A 192 -3.81 10.75 -12.38
C SER A 192 -2.94 9.77 -13.17
N ASN A 193 -2.27 8.82 -12.51
CA ASN A 193 -1.54 7.75 -13.18
C ASN A 193 -2.47 6.85 -14.00
N ILE A 194 -3.61 6.46 -13.44
CA ILE A 194 -4.63 5.69 -14.18
C ILE A 194 -5.09 6.47 -15.41
N ALA A 195 -5.44 7.76 -15.26
CA ALA A 195 -5.90 8.60 -16.35
C ALA A 195 -4.84 8.73 -17.47
N MET A 196 -3.58 8.97 -17.11
CA MET A 196 -2.46 9.03 -18.07
C MET A 196 -2.28 7.70 -18.81
N MET A 197 -2.29 6.56 -18.09
CA MET A 197 -2.10 5.25 -18.71
C MET A 197 -3.28 4.86 -19.61
N VAL A 198 -4.52 5.04 -19.15
CA VAL A 198 -5.73 4.76 -19.95
C VAL A 198 -5.74 5.63 -21.21
N TYR A 199 -5.48 6.94 -21.07
CA TYR A 199 -5.44 7.83 -22.22
C TYR A 199 -4.30 7.49 -23.19
N GLY A 200 -3.10 7.20 -22.67
CA GLY A 200 -1.96 6.73 -23.45
C GLY A 200 -2.26 5.43 -24.22
N ALA A 201 -2.94 4.47 -23.59
CA ALA A 201 -3.40 3.24 -24.23
C ALA A 201 -4.37 3.54 -25.38
N ILE A 202 -5.36 4.42 -25.17
CA ILE A 202 -6.31 4.82 -26.22
C ILE A 202 -5.57 5.43 -27.41
N LEU A 203 -4.58 6.30 -27.18
CA LEU A 203 -3.81 6.93 -28.26
C LEU A 203 -2.93 5.91 -29.01
N CYS A 204 -2.26 5.00 -28.30
CA CYS A 204 -1.49 3.92 -28.92
C CYS A 204 -2.38 2.99 -29.76
N PHE A 205 -3.55 2.63 -29.23
CA PHE A 205 -4.54 1.83 -29.95
C PHE A 205 -5.00 2.53 -31.23
N LYS A 206 -5.29 3.84 -31.18
CA LYS A 206 -5.69 4.62 -32.37
C LYS A 206 -4.64 4.58 -33.48
N VAL A 207 -3.35 4.69 -33.15
CA VAL A 207 -2.25 4.59 -34.14
C VAL A 207 -2.22 3.21 -34.79
N LEU A 208 -2.24 2.15 -33.97
CA LEU A 208 -2.21 0.77 -34.47
C LEU A 208 -3.48 0.40 -35.25
N HIS A 209 -4.63 0.94 -34.85
CA HIS A 209 -5.91 0.62 -35.48
C HIS A 209 -5.97 1.09 -36.94
N ARG A 210 -5.25 2.16 -37.28
CA ARG A 210 -5.19 2.73 -38.64
C ARG A 210 -4.27 1.96 -39.59
N GLN A 211 -3.43 1.06 -39.06
CA GLN A 211 -2.50 0.29 -39.88
C GLN A 211 -3.22 -0.88 -40.56
N GLU A 212 -2.78 -1.23 -41.77
CA GLU A 212 -3.22 -2.46 -42.43
C GLU A 212 -2.85 -3.69 -41.60
N ARG A 213 -3.74 -4.69 -41.58
CA ARG A 213 -3.61 -5.89 -40.72
C ARG A 213 -3.64 -7.20 -41.52
N PRO A 214 -2.79 -7.36 -42.55
CA PRO A 214 -2.87 -8.54 -43.40
C PRO A 214 -2.67 -9.86 -42.64
N HIS A 215 -2.01 -9.84 -41.48
CA HIS A 215 -1.71 -11.04 -40.69
C HIS A 215 -2.08 -10.93 -39.19
N GLY A 216 -3.01 -10.04 -38.84
CA GLY A 216 -3.50 -9.87 -37.47
C GLY A 216 -2.64 -9.00 -36.53
N TRP A 217 -3.17 -8.73 -35.33
CA TRP A 217 -2.63 -7.77 -34.36
C TRP A 217 -1.22 -8.09 -33.86
N TRP A 218 -0.92 -9.36 -33.58
CA TRP A 218 0.40 -9.74 -33.06
C TRP A 218 1.51 -9.47 -34.06
N LYS A 219 1.33 -9.85 -35.33
CA LYS A 219 2.29 -9.58 -36.40
C LYS A 219 2.42 -8.08 -36.69
N LEU A 220 1.34 -7.32 -36.58
CA LEU A 220 1.39 -5.85 -36.65
C LEU A 220 2.33 -5.28 -35.58
N ILE A 221 2.21 -5.73 -34.33
CA ILE A 221 3.04 -5.23 -33.23
C ILE A 221 4.50 -5.69 -33.36
N VAL A 222 4.76 -6.96 -33.69
CA VAL A 222 6.13 -7.53 -33.59
C VAL A 222 6.94 -7.50 -34.88
N ARG A 223 6.31 -7.41 -36.06
CA ARG A 223 6.99 -7.59 -37.37
C ARG A 223 6.92 -6.39 -38.32
N THR A 224 6.33 -5.26 -37.90
CA THR A 224 6.24 -4.05 -38.75
C THR A 224 7.25 -2.97 -38.34
N SER A 225 6.87 -1.69 -38.42
CA SER A 225 7.73 -0.55 -38.16
C SER A 225 8.18 -0.45 -36.70
N HIS A 226 9.30 0.25 -36.46
CA HIS A 226 9.74 0.58 -35.10
C HIS A 226 8.65 1.32 -34.30
N GLY A 227 7.93 2.24 -34.97
CA GLY A 227 6.81 2.98 -34.37
C GLY A 227 5.69 2.06 -33.87
N ASN A 228 5.28 1.07 -34.68
CA ASN A 228 4.25 0.11 -34.30
C ASN A 228 4.70 -0.81 -33.16
N LYS A 229 5.98 -1.23 -33.14
CA LYS A 229 6.57 -1.99 -32.03
C LYS A 229 6.49 -1.20 -30.71
N VAL A 230 6.87 0.07 -30.75
CA VAL A 230 6.81 0.97 -29.57
C VAL A 230 5.36 1.19 -29.15
N ALA A 231 4.47 1.53 -30.08
CA ALA A 231 3.04 1.75 -29.78
C ALA A 231 2.37 0.50 -29.17
N GLY A 232 2.66 -0.69 -29.70
CA GLY A 232 2.14 -1.95 -29.16
C GLY A 232 2.70 -2.26 -27.77
N THR A 233 3.99 -2.01 -27.55
CA THR A 233 4.62 -2.20 -26.23
C THR A 233 4.02 -1.26 -25.19
N LEU A 234 3.89 0.03 -25.52
CA LEU A 234 3.27 1.03 -24.65
C LEU A 234 1.79 0.72 -24.39
N LEU A 235 1.04 0.27 -25.39
CA LEU A 235 -0.35 -0.15 -25.24
C LEU A 235 -0.48 -1.28 -24.19
N LEU A 236 0.29 -2.35 -24.35
CA LEU A 236 0.25 -3.50 -23.42
C LEU A 236 0.66 -3.09 -22.01
N LEU A 237 1.73 -2.29 -21.88
CA LEU A 237 2.21 -1.79 -20.60
C LEU A 237 1.15 -0.93 -19.90
N CYS A 238 0.58 0.05 -20.60
CA CYS A 238 -0.44 0.95 -20.06
C CYS A 238 -1.71 0.18 -19.66
N VAL A 239 -2.19 -0.76 -20.47
CA VAL A 239 -3.37 -1.57 -20.14
C VAL A 239 -3.12 -2.38 -18.88
N LEU A 240 -1.99 -3.11 -18.80
CA LEU A 240 -1.67 -3.93 -17.64
C LEU A 240 -1.53 -3.08 -16.36
N LEU A 241 -0.72 -2.03 -16.40
CA LEU A 241 -0.45 -1.20 -15.22
C LEU A 241 -1.67 -0.39 -14.80
N SER A 242 -2.51 0.07 -15.74
CA SER A 242 -3.78 0.73 -15.40
C SER A 242 -4.75 -0.21 -14.69
N ALA A 243 -4.84 -1.48 -15.12
CA ALA A 243 -5.68 -2.47 -14.46
C ALA A 243 -5.23 -2.73 -13.02
N VAL A 244 -3.93 -2.99 -12.81
CA VAL A 244 -3.36 -3.22 -11.47
C VAL A 244 -3.57 -2.00 -10.56
N THR A 245 -3.27 -0.80 -11.07
CA THR A 245 -3.43 0.45 -10.29
C THR A 245 -4.90 0.73 -9.99
N THR A 246 -5.82 0.39 -10.89
CA THR A 246 -7.27 0.53 -10.68
C THR A 246 -7.74 -0.40 -9.56
N ILE A 247 -7.36 -1.67 -9.57
CA ILE A 247 -7.70 -2.62 -8.49
C ILE A 247 -7.18 -2.09 -7.15
N PHE A 248 -5.92 -1.65 -7.10
CA PHE A 248 -5.34 -1.07 -5.90
C PHE A 248 -6.09 0.19 -5.43
N THR A 249 -6.50 1.06 -6.35
CA THR A 249 -7.31 2.25 -6.04
C THR A 249 -8.68 1.89 -5.49
N LEU A 250 -9.34 0.86 -6.05
CA LEU A 250 -10.64 0.37 -5.58
C LEU A 250 -10.55 -0.19 -4.15
N VAL A 251 -9.44 -0.87 -3.81
CA VAL A 251 -9.18 -1.30 -2.43
C VAL A 251 -9.10 -0.09 -1.48
N HIS A 252 -8.42 0.99 -1.87
CA HIS A 252 -8.39 2.22 -1.07
C HIS A 252 -9.76 2.92 -0.95
N VAL A 253 -10.60 2.83 -1.99
CA VAL A 253 -12.00 3.30 -1.92
C VAL A 253 -12.81 2.44 -0.95
N ASN A 254 -12.60 1.12 -0.93
CA ASN A 254 -13.22 0.23 0.04
C ASN A 254 -12.78 0.54 1.48
N TYR A 255 -11.51 0.87 1.69
CA TYR A 255 -11.03 1.32 3.01
C TYR A 255 -11.67 2.63 3.46
N LEU A 256 -11.92 3.58 2.54
CA LEU A 256 -12.72 4.77 2.84
C LEU A 256 -14.17 4.43 3.20
N TYR A 257 -14.76 3.45 2.51
CA TYR A 257 -16.10 2.95 2.84
C TYR A 257 -16.18 2.37 4.24
N LEU A 258 -15.22 1.53 4.62
CA LEU A 258 -15.16 0.86 5.92
C LEU A 258 -14.62 1.74 7.07
N GLY A 259 -14.12 2.95 6.76
CA GLY A 259 -13.54 3.85 7.76
C GLY A 259 -12.21 3.38 8.34
N VAL A 260 -11.47 2.55 7.59
CA VAL A 260 -10.19 1.98 8.02
C VAL A 260 -9.03 2.50 7.17
N THR A 261 -7.82 2.48 7.72
CA THR A 261 -6.58 2.57 6.96
C THR A 261 -6.09 1.20 6.54
N THR A 262 -5.11 1.10 5.62
CA THR A 262 -4.48 -0.21 5.30
C THR A 262 -3.89 -0.86 6.56
N ASN A 263 -3.20 -0.07 7.39
CA ASN A 263 -2.66 -0.57 8.66
C ASN A 263 -3.73 -1.00 9.67
N GLU A 264 -4.92 -0.40 9.64
CA GLU A 264 -6.05 -0.83 10.48
C GLU A 264 -6.72 -2.08 9.91
N ALA A 265 -6.85 -2.20 8.59
CA ALA A 265 -7.38 -3.39 7.94
C ALA A 265 -6.57 -4.64 8.30
N ASP A 266 -5.24 -4.54 8.31
CA ASP A 266 -4.36 -5.64 8.74
C ASP A 266 -4.63 -6.06 10.20
N LYS A 267 -4.88 -5.10 11.09
CA LYS A 267 -5.21 -5.38 12.50
C LYS A 267 -6.60 -5.95 12.67
N TRP A 268 -7.58 -5.46 11.91
CA TRP A 268 -8.93 -6.00 11.93
C TRP A 268 -8.96 -7.45 11.41
N ALA A 269 -8.11 -7.80 10.45
CA ALA A 269 -7.97 -9.19 10.00
C ALA A 269 -7.45 -10.13 11.11
N GLU A 270 -6.60 -9.63 12.01
CA GLU A 270 -6.17 -10.39 13.21
C GLU A 270 -7.35 -10.59 14.19
N ILE A 271 -8.16 -9.55 14.42
CA ILE A 271 -9.37 -9.66 15.23
C ILE A 271 -10.39 -10.62 14.61
N GLU A 272 -10.61 -10.54 13.30
CA GLU A 272 -11.47 -11.46 12.55
C GLU A 272 -10.99 -12.91 12.70
N HIS A 273 -9.68 -13.14 12.63
CA HIS A 273 -9.10 -14.45 12.88
C HIS A 273 -9.39 -14.98 14.30
N LEU A 274 -9.30 -14.15 15.33
CA LEU A 274 -9.63 -14.53 16.71
C LEU A 274 -11.14 -14.85 16.88
N VAL A 275 -12.00 -14.13 16.18
CA VAL A 275 -13.46 -14.38 16.16
C VAL A 275 -13.77 -15.69 15.43
N ASP A 276 -13.12 -15.96 14.29
CA ASP A 276 -13.30 -17.19 13.53
C ASP A 276 -12.85 -18.44 14.30
N LEU A 277 -11.76 -18.31 15.07
CA LEU A 277 -11.33 -19.33 16.04
C LEU A 277 -12.28 -19.41 17.25
N GLY A 278 -13.07 -18.36 17.47
CA GLY A 278 -14.02 -18.22 18.56
C GLY A 278 -13.34 -18.18 19.93
N VAL A 279 -12.18 -17.53 19.98
CA VAL A 279 -11.39 -17.32 21.19
C VAL A 279 -11.46 -15.88 21.71
N LEU A 280 -12.17 -14.99 21.01
CA LEU A 280 -12.33 -13.59 21.43
C LEU A 280 -13.54 -13.42 22.36
N TYR A 281 -13.32 -12.75 23.50
CA TYR A 281 -14.35 -12.47 24.48
C TYR A 281 -14.35 -10.99 24.89
N TYR A 282 -15.53 -10.46 25.18
CA TYR A 282 -15.74 -9.16 25.81
C TYR A 282 -16.00 -9.34 27.29
N VAL A 283 -15.32 -8.55 28.12
CA VAL A 283 -15.51 -8.50 29.57
C VAL A 283 -16.42 -7.32 29.90
N ARG A 284 -17.39 -7.51 30.80
CA ARG A 284 -18.39 -6.50 31.19
C ARG A 284 -17.80 -5.14 31.60
N ASP A 285 -16.56 -5.12 32.07
CA ASP A 285 -15.80 -3.93 32.46
C ASP A 285 -15.23 -3.11 31.28
N GLY A 286 -15.55 -3.46 30.03
CA GLY A 286 -15.27 -2.63 28.86
C GLY A 286 -13.97 -2.94 28.12
N TYR A 287 -13.45 -4.17 28.22
CA TYR A 287 -12.24 -4.60 27.52
C TYR A 287 -12.38 -6.00 26.93
N TYR A 288 -11.44 -6.36 26.06
CA TYR A 288 -11.46 -7.62 25.33
C TYR A 288 -10.30 -8.52 25.77
N VAL A 289 -10.53 -9.83 25.72
CA VAL A 289 -9.55 -10.86 26.06
C VAL A 289 -9.57 -11.99 25.05
N GLU A 290 -8.43 -12.65 24.90
CA GLU A 290 -8.28 -13.87 24.10
C GLU A 290 -8.23 -15.09 25.02
N GLU A 291 -9.02 -16.11 24.72
CA GLU A 291 -8.94 -17.41 25.39
C GLU A 291 -7.74 -18.21 24.88
N ALA A 292 -6.90 -18.69 25.80
CA ALA A 292 -5.81 -19.60 25.53
C ALA A 292 -5.80 -20.74 26.56
N GLN A 293 -5.01 -21.78 26.29
CA GLN A 293 -4.89 -22.94 27.16
C GLN A 293 -3.48 -23.03 27.75
N LEU A 294 -3.40 -23.02 29.09
CA LEU A 294 -2.14 -23.23 29.82
C LEU A 294 -2.19 -24.59 30.52
N GLY A 295 -1.65 -25.61 29.84
CA GLY A 295 -1.77 -27.00 30.27
C GLY A 295 -3.22 -27.48 30.20
N THR A 296 -3.86 -27.69 31.36
CA THR A 296 -5.27 -28.11 31.44
C THR A 296 -6.23 -26.97 31.78
N THR A 297 -5.72 -25.78 32.08
CA THR A 297 -6.54 -24.65 32.55
C THR A 297 -6.73 -23.64 31.42
N ARG A 298 -7.96 -23.20 31.23
CA ARG A 298 -8.27 -22.07 30.34
C ARG A 298 -7.88 -20.76 31.01
N VAL A 299 -7.17 -19.94 30.25
CA VAL A 299 -6.68 -18.63 30.67
C VAL A 299 -7.14 -17.57 29.67
N TYR A 300 -7.36 -16.36 30.15
CA TYR A 300 -7.80 -15.24 29.34
C TYR A 300 -6.72 -14.17 29.34
N LEU A 301 -6.17 -13.91 28.17
CA LEU A 301 -5.02 -13.04 27.94
C LEU A 301 -5.47 -11.65 27.50
N SER A 302 -4.71 -10.63 27.88
CA SER A 302 -4.86 -9.30 27.29
C SER A 302 -4.44 -9.31 25.82
N LEU A 303 -5.25 -8.70 24.96
CA LEU A 303 -4.86 -8.45 23.56
C LEU A 303 -3.67 -7.48 23.42
N ASP A 304 -3.33 -6.73 24.48
CA ASP A 304 -2.24 -5.75 24.42
C ASP A 304 -0.87 -6.38 24.65
N ASP A 305 -0.70 -7.08 25.77
CA ASP A 305 0.60 -7.57 26.23
C ASP A 305 0.63 -9.06 26.54
N GLU A 306 -0.41 -9.79 26.12
CA GLU A 306 -0.57 -11.26 26.28
C GLU A 306 -0.49 -11.73 27.74
N LYS A 307 -0.58 -10.81 28.73
CA LYS A 307 -0.61 -11.19 30.13
C LYS A 307 -1.93 -11.83 30.49
N ILE A 308 -1.87 -12.87 31.31
CA ILE A 308 -3.04 -13.52 31.90
C ILE A 308 -3.76 -12.51 32.79
N GLN A 309 -5.00 -12.18 32.41
CA GLN A 309 -5.90 -11.33 33.19
C GLN A 309 -6.61 -12.17 34.26
N PHE A 310 -7.14 -13.32 33.86
CA PHE A 310 -7.81 -14.26 34.74
C PHE A 310 -7.82 -15.67 34.13
N THR A 311 -8.27 -16.62 34.93
CA THR A 311 -8.45 -18.03 34.59
C THR A 311 -9.94 -18.35 34.59
N GLU A 312 -10.32 -19.51 34.06
CA GLU A 312 -11.70 -20.02 34.16
C GLU A 312 -12.27 -20.05 35.60
N LYS A 313 -11.40 -20.18 36.62
CA LYS A 313 -11.82 -20.28 38.02
C LYS A 313 -12.23 -18.94 38.63
N ASN A 314 -11.74 -17.84 38.06
CA ASN A 314 -11.96 -16.48 38.55
C ASN A 314 -12.41 -15.54 37.41
N ALA A 315 -13.03 -16.10 36.38
CA ALA A 315 -13.51 -15.34 35.25
C ALA A 315 -14.68 -14.43 35.68
N PRO A 316 -14.63 -13.12 35.36
CA PRO A 316 -15.78 -12.25 35.49
C PRO A 316 -16.86 -12.61 34.46
N ASP A 317 -17.92 -11.80 34.40
CA ASP A 317 -18.96 -11.90 33.37
C ASP A 317 -18.34 -11.59 31.99
N ILE A 318 -18.23 -12.62 31.14
CA ILE A 318 -17.63 -12.56 29.80
C ILE A 318 -18.61 -13.04 28.74
N THR A 319 -18.61 -12.38 27.59
CA THR A 319 -19.44 -12.72 26.43
C THR A 319 -18.54 -13.03 25.25
N ARG A 320 -18.75 -14.18 24.60
CA ARG A 320 -18.02 -14.53 23.38
C ARG A 320 -18.42 -13.61 22.24
N ILE A 321 -17.45 -13.20 21.43
CA ILE A 321 -17.69 -12.47 20.19
C ILE A 321 -17.86 -13.49 19.05
N GLU A 322 -18.99 -13.43 18.35
CA GLU A 322 -19.34 -14.37 17.26
C GLU A 322 -19.18 -13.74 15.87
N SER A 323 -19.30 -12.42 15.76
CA SER A 323 -19.12 -11.71 14.49
C SER A 323 -18.50 -10.33 14.68
N VAL A 324 -17.49 -10.05 13.84
CA VAL A 324 -16.88 -8.71 13.75
C VAL A 324 -17.90 -7.66 13.30
N GLN A 325 -18.86 -8.04 12.47
CA GLN A 325 -19.82 -7.11 11.86
C GLN A 325 -20.96 -6.74 12.80
N THR A 326 -21.44 -7.66 13.65
CA THR A 326 -22.58 -7.42 14.54
C THR A 326 -22.18 -7.09 15.97
N ASP A 327 -21.08 -7.65 16.45
CA ASP A 327 -20.75 -7.61 17.89
C ASP A 327 -19.65 -6.59 18.20
N LEU A 328 -18.87 -6.18 17.19
CA LEU A 328 -17.80 -5.19 17.33
C LEU A 328 -18.17 -3.89 16.63
N VAL A 329 -17.86 -2.78 17.29
CA VAL A 329 -18.09 -1.43 16.75
C VAL A 329 -16.76 -0.82 16.36
N ASN A 330 -16.59 -0.51 15.07
CA ASN A 330 -15.49 0.34 14.63
C ASN A 330 -15.79 1.80 15.01
N ILE A 331 -15.34 2.23 16.19
CA ILE A 331 -15.55 3.60 16.69
C ILE A 331 -14.91 4.71 15.82
N TYR A 332 -14.08 4.33 14.85
CA TYR A 332 -13.46 5.26 13.90
C TYR A 332 -14.24 5.40 12.60
N ASP A 333 -15.21 4.52 12.33
CA ASP A 333 -16.08 4.64 11.17
C ASP A 333 -17.12 5.76 11.39
N ARG A 334 -17.11 6.73 10.49
CA ARG A 334 -18.00 7.90 10.49
C ARG A 334 -19.01 7.83 9.34
N GLY A 335 -19.16 6.66 8.73
CA GLY A 335 -19.86 6.46 7.48
C GLY A 335 -19.05 7.01 6.28
N PHE A 336 -19.37 6.54 5.08
CA PHE A 336 -18.59 6.79 3.87
C PHE A 336 -18.17 8.26 3.69
N TRP A 337 -19.11 9.21 3.76
CA TRP A 337 -18.80 10.63 3.56
C TRP A 337 -18.00 11.23 4.74
N GLY A 338 -18.23 10.77 5.96
CA GLY A 338 -17.46 11.18 7.14
C GLY A 338 -16.00 10.73 7.01
N ASN A 339 -15.79 9.48 6.59
CA ASN A 339 -14.47 8.90 6.35
C ASN A 339 -13.73 9.62 5.21
N VAL A 340 -14.44 9.91 4.11
CA VAL A 340 -13.90 10.71 3.00
C VAL A 340 -13.46 12.09 3.49
N CYS A 341 -14.28 12.75 4.32
CA CYS A 341 -13.95 14.08 4.84
C CYS A 341 -12.75 14.09 5.78
N GLU A 342 -12.65 13.10 6.66
CA GLU A 342 -11.52 12.91 7.54
C GLU A 342 -10.22 12.68 6.75
N ARG A 343 -10.27 11.76 5.79
CA ARG A 343 -9.09 11.26 5.09
C ARG A 343 -8.61 12.21 3.99
N LEU A 344 -9.51 12.82 3.22
CA LEU A 344 -9.13 13.70 2.11
C LEU A 344 -9.05 15.18 2.50
N PHE A 345 -9.78 15.62 3.52
CA PHE A 345 -9.86 17.04 3.89
C PHE A 345 -9.38 17.33 5.31
N CYS A 346 -8.83 16.34 6.02
CA CYS A 346 -8.27 16.47 7.38
C CYS A 346 -9.29 16.98 8.43
N LYS A 347 -10.59 16.93 8.14
CA LYS A 347 -11.65 17.41 9.05
C LYS A 347 -11.99 16.31 10.05
N VAL A 348 -11.67 16.56 11.33
CA VAL A 348 -12.00 15.68 12.46
C VAL A 348 -13.18 16.24 13.22
#